data_AF-A0A950NC32-F1
#
_entry.id   AF-A0A950NC32-F1
#
_cell.length_a   1.000
_cell.length_b   1.000
_cell.length_c   1.000
_cell.angle_alpha   90.00
_cell.angle_beta   90.00
_cell.angle_gamma   90.00
#
_symmetry.space_group_name_H-M   'P 1'
#
loop_
_entity.id
_entity.type
_entity.pdbx_description
1 polymer ?
#
loop_
_entity_poly.entity_id
_entity_poly.type
_entity_poly.pdbx_seq_one_letter_code
_entity_poly.pdbx_strand_id
1 'polypeptide(L)'
;MSTEHGKPLVLSLTSAALLTLSQGAIGCALGILFSEKLGKKTRTLAGLGFLSLALLTTVPALVGVLVDLINGPSSKLGVRRRLRSIREGSGLHEEEVF
;
A
#
# COMPACT_ATOMS: atom_id res chain seq x y z
N MET A 1 -23.08 -24.89 -19.15
CA MET A 1 -22.52 -25.08 -17.80
C MET A 1 -21.19 -24.34 -17.77
N SER A 2 -21.05 -23.37 -16.86
CA SER A 2 -20.25 -22.14 -16.97
C SER A 2 -18.72 -22.29 -17.13
N THR A 3 -18.16 -21.45 -18.01
CA THR A 3 -16.73 -21.10 -18.06
C THR A 3 -16.57 -19.57 -18.18
N GLU A 4 -16.66 -18.85 -17.05
CA GLU A 4 -16.39 -17.41 -16.95
C GLU A 4 -15.58 -17.18 -15.66
N HIS A 5 -14.25 -17.27 -15.71
CA HIS A 5 -13.37 -17.09 -14.53
C HIS A 5 -12.12 -16.22 -14.76
N GLY A 6 -12.01 -15.53 -15.91
CA GLY A 6 -10.85 -14.69 -16.24
C GLY A 6 -10.98 -13.19 -15.95
N LYS A 7 -12.18 -12.69 -15.63
CA LYS A 7 -12.49 -11.25 -15.54
C LYS A 7 -12.28 -10.56 -14.18
N PRO A 8 -12.27 -11.22 -12.99
CA PRO A 8 -12.27 -10.49 -11.72
C PRO A 8 -10.89 -9.88 -11.35
N LEU A 9 -9.81 -10.43 -11.90
CA LEU A 9 -8.44 -9.98 -11.62
C LEU A 9 -8.10 -8.64 -12.29
N VAL A 10 -8.54 -8.46 -13.54
CA VAL A 10 -8.24 -7.25 -14.32
C VAL A 10 -9.04 -6.04 -13.81
N LEU A 11 -10.27 -6.27 -13.36
CA LEU A 11 -11.12 -5.26 -12.74
C LEU A 11 -10.56 -4.79 -11.39
N SER A 12 -10.01 -5.70 -10.58
CA SER A 12 -9.39 -5.35 -9.29
C SER A 12 -8.07 -4.59 -9.46
N LEU A 13 -7.26 -4.91 -10.47
CA LEU A 13 -6.07 -4.12 -10.79
C LEU A 13 -6.42 -2.73 -11.30
N THR A 14 -7.44 -2.61 -12.16
CA THR A 14 -7.90 -1.32 -12.68
C THR A 14 -8.47 -0.43 -11.58
N SER A 15 -9.28 -0.98 -10.67
CA SER A 15 -9.83 -0.22 -9.56
C SER A 15 -8.75 0.19 -8.55
N ALA A 16 -7.84 -0.72 -8.21
CA ALA A 16 -6.69 -0.41 -7.35
C ALA A 16 -5.78 0.65 -7.98
N ALA A 17 -5.53 0.59 -9.29
CA ALA A 17 -4.75 1.60 -10.00
C ALA A 17 -5.45 2.97 -9.99
N LEU A 18 -6.77 3.01 -10.22
CA LEU A 18 -7.56 4.25 -10.16
C LEU A 18 -7.58 4.85 -8.75
N LEU A 19 -7.70 4.03 -7.71
CA LEU A 19 -7.63 4.47 -6.31
C LEU A 19 -6.24 5.00 -5.96
N THR A 20 -5.18 4.32 -6.42
CA THR A 20 -3.80 4.76 -6.19
C THR A 20 -3.52 6.09 -6.90
N LEU A 21 -4.00 6.25 -8.13
CA LEU A 21 -3.88 7.48 -8.91
C LEU A 21 -4.65 8.63 -8.27
N SER A 22 -5.88 8.40 -7.81
CA SER A 22 -6.69 9.44 -7.18
C SER A 22 -6.08 9.87 -5.84
N GLN A 23 -5.64 8.92 -5.02
CA GLN A 23 -4.97 9.20 -3.75
C GLN A 23 -3.63 9.94 -3.97
N GLY A 24 -2.85 9.54 -4.97
CA GLY A 24 -1.63 10.24 -5.38
C GLY A 24 -1.90 11.66 -5.88
N ALA A 25 -2.93 11.86 -6.71
CA ALA A 25 -3.33 13.17 -7.22
C ALA A 25 -3.77 14.11 -6.09
N ILE A 26 -4.53 13.61 -5.12
CA ILE A 26 -4.94 14.36 -3.92
C ILE A 26 -3.69 14.76 -3.11
N GLY A 27 -2.75 13.83 -2.89
CA GLY A 27 -1.49 14.12 -2.20
C GLY A 27 -0.67 15.21 -2.89
N CYS A 28 -0.53 15.14 -4.22
CA CYS A 28 0.16 16.16 -5.01
C CYS A 28 -0.53 17.52 -4.93
N ALA A 29 -1.87 17.56 -5.04
CA ALA A 29 -2.64 18.80 -4.93
C ALA A 29 -2.45 19.47 -3.55
N LEU A 30 -2.53 18.68 -2.48
CA LEU A 30 -2.28 19.17 -1.12
C LEU A 30 -0.84 19.66 -0.94
N GLY A 31 0.14 18.92 -1.47
CA GLY A 31 1.55 19.31 -1.41
C GLY A 31 1.82 20.66 -2.09
N ILE A 32 1.24 20.88 -3.28
CA ILE A 32 1.35 22.15 -4.00
C ILE A 32 0.65 23.29 -3.24
N LEU A 33 -0.56 23.05 -2.72
CA LEU A 33 -1.32 24.05 -1.96
C LEU A 33 -0.58 24.49 -0.68
N PHE A 34 -0.02 23.54 0.07
CA PHE A 34 0.78 23.86 1.25
C PHE A 34 2.09 24.58 0.87
N SER A 35 2.70 24.21 -0.25
CA SER A 35 3.94 24.84 -0.74
C SER A 35 3.80 26.35 -0.97
N GLU A 36 2.60 26.80 -1.36
CA GLU A 36 2.29 28.22 -1.60
C GLU A 36 1.97 28.99 -0.31
N LYS A 37 1.38 28.32 0.70
CA LYS A 37 1.06 28.91 2.01
C LYS A 37 2.27 29.15 2.91
N LEU A 38 3.43 28.54 2.62
CA LEU A 38 4.65 28.73 3.43
C LEU A 38 5.44 29.96 2.94
N GLY A 39 5.35 31.06 3.69
CA GLY A 39 6.08 32.30 3.40
C GLY A 39 7.62 32.13 3.37
N LYS A 40 8.30 32.91 2.52
CA LYS A 40 9.74 32.78 2.19
C LYS A 40 10.71 32.69 3.39
N LYS A 41 10.35 33.20 4.57
CA LYS A 41 11.20 33.20 5.78
C LYS A 41 10.90 32.07 6.78
N THR A 42 9.71 31.49 6.75
CA THR A 42 9.27 30.41 7.67
C THR A 42 9.18 29.05 6.99
N ARG A 43 9.35 29.00 5.66
CA ARG A 43 9.23 27.82 4.82
C ARG A 43 10.19 26.69 5.19
N THR A 44 11.41 27.01 5.61
CA THR A 44 12.41 26.03 6.01
C THR A 44 12.09 25.41 7.37
N LEU A 45 11.71 26.21 8.37
CA LEU A 45 11.46 25.69 9.71
C LEU A 45 10.13 24.94 9.80
N ALA A 46 9.06 25.51 9.25
CA ALA A 46 7.75 24.86 9.21
C ALA A 46 7.78 23.63 8.29
N GLY A 47 8.44 23.74 7.12
CA GLY A 47 8.59 22.63 6.20
C GLY A 47 9.35 21.45 6.82
N LEU A 48 10.44 21.72 7.55
CA LEU A 48 11.21 20.67 8.23
C LEU A 48 10.41 20.04 9.38
N GLY A 49 9.63 20.83 10.12
CA GLY A 49 8.76 20.31 11.19
C GLY A 49 7.62 19.43 10.67
N PHE A 50 6.96 19.83 9.58
CA PHE A 50 5.95 18.99 8.94
C PHE A 50 6.56 17.74 8.30
N LEU A 51 7.76 17.84 7.72
CA LEU A 51 8.46 16.71 7.13
C LEU A 51 8.89 15.70 8.20
N SER A 52 9.45 16.16 9.33
CA SER A 52 9.83 15.27 10.43
C SER A 52 8.61 14.59 11.06
N LEU A 53 7.51 15.33 11.26
CA LEU A 53 6.27 14.77 11.77
C LEU A 53 5.62 13.78 10.79
N ALA A 54 5.64 14.11 9.49
CA ALA A 54 5.16 13.23 8.44
C ALA A 54 5.98 11.95 8.35
N LEU A 55 7.31 12.03 8.42
CA LEU A 55 8.16 10.84 8.48
C LEU A 55 7.81 10.02 9.72
N LEU A 56 7.78 10.65 10.90
CA LEU A 56 7.57 9.94 12.15
C LEU A 56 6.21 9.20 12.18
N THR A 57 5.17 9.79 11.61
CA THR A 57 3.83 9.18 11.54
C THR A 57 3.70 8.15 10.41
N THR A 58 4.38 8.34 9.28
CA THR A 58 4.19 7.51 8.08
C THR A 58 5.06 6.25 8.11
N VAL A 59 6.18 6.27 8.83
CA VAL A 59 7.11 5.13 8.95
C VAL A 59 6.40 3.81 9.30
N PRO A 60 5.58 3.68 10.38
CA PRO A 60 4.97 2.40 10.73
C PRO A 60 3.99 1.89 9.66
N ALA A 61 3.20 2.76 9.04
CA ALA A 61 2.30 2.39 7.95
C ALA A 61 3.07 1.94 6.70
N LEU A 62 4.17 2.62 6.38
CA LEU A 62 5.01 2.29 5.24
C LEU A 62 5.74 0.95 5.42
N VAL A 63 6.16 0.62 6.65
CA VAL A 63 6.79 -0.66 6.99
C VAL A 63 5.82 -1.82 6.74
N GLY A 64 4.55 -1.70 7.17
CA GLY A 64 3.54 -2.73 6.91
C GLY A 64 3.38 -3.01 5.42
N VAL A 65 3.22 -1.96 4.61
CA VAL A 65 3.11 -2.08 3.14
C VAL A 65 4.37 -2.70 2.51
N LEU A 66 5.57 -2.33 2.95
CA LEU A 66 6.82 -2.92 2.45
C LEU A 66 6.96 -4.39 2.84
N VAL A 67 6.59 -4.73 4.08
CA VAL A 67 6.62 -6.10 4.59
C VAL A 67 5.62 -6.95 3.83
N ASP A 68 4.41 -6.46 3.58
CA ASP A 68 3.39 -7.16 2.80
C ASP A 68 3.76 -7.24 1.32
N LEU A 69 4.47 -6.26 0.78
CA LEU A 69 4.96 -6.31 -0.60
C LEU A 69 6.07 -7.35 -0.77
N ILE A 70 6.99 -7.45 0.20
CA ILE A 70 8.12 -8.40 0.16
C ILE A 70 7.66 -9.82 0.54
N ASN A 71 6.81 -9.93 1.56
CA ASN A 71 6.35 -11.22 2.11
C ASN A 71 4.99 -11.67 1.56
N GLY A 72 4.35 -10.87 0.72
CA GLY A 72 3.00 -11.12 0.21
C GLY A 72 2.86 -12.42 -0.56
N PRO A 73 1.62 -12.89 -0.77
CA PRO A 73 1.30 -14.23 -1.27
C PRO A 73 1.86 -14.56 -2.66
N SER A 74 2.26 -13.55 -3.43
CA SER A 74 2.92 -13.71 -4.75
C SER A 74 4.44 -13.90 -4.65
N SER A 75 5.03 -13.74 -3.45
CA SER A 75 6.46 -14.00 -3.23
C SER A 75 6.73 -15.51 -3.31
N LYS A 76 7.84 -15.89 -3.96
CA LYS A 76 8.27 -17.30 -4.11
C LYS A 76 8.35 -18.06 -2.77
N LEU A 77 8.54 -17.34 -1.66
CA LEU A 77 8.59 -17.90 -0.31
C LEU A 77 7.18 -18.17 0.25
N GLY A 78 6.21 -17.28 0.00
CA GLY A 78 4.81 -17.45 0.42
C GLY A 78 4.14 -18.64 -0.28
N VAL A 79 4.33 -18.79 -1.59
CA VAL A 79 3.81 -19.92 -2.37
C VAL A 79 4.38 -21.26 -1.87
N ARG A 80 5.69 -21.33 -1.58
CA ARG A 80 6.32 -22.54 -1.02
C ARG A 80 5.81 -22.86 0.39
N ARG A 81 5.53 -21.85 1.22
CA ARG A 81 4.95 -22.02 2.55
C ARG A 81 3.51 -22.56 2.47
N ARG A 82 2.70 -22.03 1.55
CA ARG A 82 1.33 -22.50 1.28
C ARG A 82 1.30 -23.93 0.76
N LEU A 83 2.14 -24.25 -0.24
CA LEU A 83 2.25 -25.62 -0.76
C LEU A 83 2.77 -26.62 0.29
N ARG A 84 3.70 -26.19 1.16
CA ARG A 84 4.13 -27.01 2.30
C ARG A 84 3.01 -27.24 3.31
N SER A 85 2.21 -26.22 3.62
CA SER A 85 1.06 -26.38 4.53
C SER A 85 -0.04 -27.31 3.98
N ILE A 86 -0.26 -27.31 2.66
CA ILE A 86 -1.18 -28.27 2.00
C ILE A 86 -0.60 -29.70 2.10
N ARG A 87 0.72 -29.84 1.94
CA ARG A 87 1.39 -31.14 2.05
C ARG A 87 1.44 -31.68 3.47
N GLU A 88 1.58 -30.81 4.46
CA GLU A 88 1.56 -31.15 5.89
C GLU A 88 0.12 -31.26 6.45
N GLY A 89 -0.91 -31.04 5.62
CA GLY A 89 -2.31 -31.19 5.99
C GLY A 89 -2.86 -30.09 6.91
N SER A 90 -2.10 -29.01 7.15
CA SER A 90 -2.42 -28.00 8.16
C SER A 90 -3.38 -26.90 7.67
N GLY A 91 -3.79 -26.92 6.40
CA GLY A 91 -4.97 -26.21 5.88
C GLY A 91 -5.19 -24.78 6.38
N LEU A 92 -4.14 -23.95 6.47
CA LEU A 92 -4.28 -22.58 6.95
C LEU A 92 -5.12 -21.78 5.96
N HIS A 93 -6.41 -21.61 6.28
CA HIS A 93 -7.22 -20.51 5.79
C HIS A 93 -6.60 -19.22 6.32
N GLU A 94 -6.23 -18.32 5.42
CA GLU A 94 -6.00 -16.91 5.76
C GLU A 94 -7.34 -16.38 6.27
N GLU A 95 -7.58 -16.44 7.58
CA GLU A 95 -8.57 -15.56 8.21
C GLU A 95 -8.03 -14.13 8.11
N GLU A 96 -8.78 -13.32 7.38
CA GLU A 96 -8.67 -11.88 7.33
C GLU A 96 -8.74 -11.33 8.77
N VAL A 97 -7.62 -10.80 9.27
CA VAL A 97 -7.59 -10.05 10.53
C VAL A 97 -7.86 -8.59 10.19
N PHE A 98 -8.99 -8.10 10.72
CA PHE A 98 -9.49 -6.72 10.68
C PHE A 98 -8.47 -5.68 11.17
#